data_AF-A0A2G2CEK7-F1
#
_entry.id   AF-A0A2G2CEK7-F1
#
_cell.length_a   1.000
_cell.length_b   1.000
_cell.length_c   1.000
_cell.angle_alpha   90.00
_cell.angle_beta   90.00
_cell.angle_gamma   90.00
#
_symmetry.space_group_name_H-M   'P 1'
#
loop_
_entity.id
_entity.type
_entity.pdbx_description
1 polymer ?
#
loop_
_entity_poly.entity_id
_entity_poly.type
_entity_poly.pdbx_seq_one_letter_code
_entity_poly.pdbx_strand_id
1 'polypeptide(L)'
;MRNSQRFKFPKTVLFGITVLYIVLMLATYFLYYKEPVIVCAQRMLSAQAIALLFQVALNYINYHSKNKIVILATLFVSAMLFLGALTAFFNLGMMCELYGF
;
A
#
# COMPACT_ATOMS: atom_id res chain seq x y z
N MET A 1 11.06 32.66 11.98
CA MET A 1 10.99 31.22 12.33
C MET A 1 10.09 30.50 11.33
N ARG A 2 10.65 29.60 10.52
CA ARG A 2 9.96 28.97 9.37
C ARG A 2 9.06 27.84 9.87
N ASN A 3 7.75 28.01 9.72
CA ASN A 3 6.66 27.11 10.10
C ASN A 3 7.03 25.60 10.05
N SER A 4 7.47 25.06 11.19
CA SER A 4 7.95 23.68 11.38
C SER A 4 6.80 22.65 11.40
N GLN A 5 5.56 23.09 11.59
CA GLN A 5 4.41 22.20 11.77
C GLN A 5 3.71 21.78 10.46
N ARG A 6 3.96 22.47 9.33
CA ARG A 6 3.21 22.26 8.07
C ARG A 6 3.42 20.87 7.42
N PHE A 7 4.47 20.13 7.81
CA PHE A 7 4.79 18.81 7.26
C PHE A 7 4.59 17.65 8.24
N LYS A 8 4.01 17.89 9.42
CA LYS A 8 3.57 16.81 10.32
C LYS A 8 2.43 16.01 9.68
N PHE A 9 1.48 16.70 9.06
CA PHE A 9 0.33 16.09 8.40
C PHE A 9 0.72 15.06 7.32
N PRO A 10 1.53 15.39 6.29
CA PRO A 10 1.91 14.39 5.28
C PRO A 10 2.71 13.22 5.85
N LYS A 11 3.51 13.41 6.91
CA LYS A 11 4.18 12.32 7.63
C LYS A 11 3.18 11.38 8.29
N THR A 12 2.19 11.93 8.99
CA THR A 12 1.11 11.15 9.63
C THR A 12 0.23 10.45 8.60
N VAL A 13 -0.08 11.10 7.47
CA VAL A 13 -0.89 10.50 6.40
C VAL A 13 -0.18 9.30 5.79
N LEU A 14 1.13 9.38 5.55
CA LEU A 14 1.88 8.25 5.02
C LEU A 14 1.83 7.04 5.96
N PHE A 15 1.95 7.28 7.26
CA PHE A 15 1.78 6.24 8.28
C PHE A 15 0.37 5.64 8.23
N GLY A 16 -0.67 6.47 8.13
CA GLY A 16 -2.05 6.03 7.96
C GLY A 16 -2.27 5.16 6.71
N ILE A 17 -1.69 5.54 5.57
CA ILE A 17 -1.72 4.73 4.34
C ILE A 17 -1.06 3.36 4.58
N THR A 18 0.05 3.32 5.31
CA THR A 18 0.76 2.07 5.61
C THR A 18 -0.12 1.14 6.47
N VAL A 19 -0.82 1.69 7.47
CA VAL A 19 -1.77 0.93 8.30
C VAL A 19 -2.94 0.41 7.48
N LEU A 20 -3.55 1.26 6.64
CA LEU A 20 -4.62 0.86 5.73
C LEU A 20 -4.18 -0.25 4.78
N TYR A 21 -2.93 -0.23 4.32
CA TYR A 21 -2.36 -1.27 3.47
C TYR A 21 -2.33 -2.63 4.18
N ILE A 22 -1.95 -2.66 5.47
CA ILE A 22 -1.95 -3.89 6.28
C ILE A 22 -3.38 -4.40 6.48
N VAL A 23 -4.34 -3.50 6.75
CA VAL A 23 -5.76 -3.87 6.85
C VAL A 23 -6.25 -4.49 5.55
N LEU A 24 -5.84 -3.93 4.40
CA LEU A 24 -6.19 -4.45 3.09
C LEU A 24 -5.63 -5.87 2.88
N MET A 25 -4.37 -6.13 3.26
CA MET A 25 -3.79 -7.49 3.20
C MET A 25 -4.57 -8.49 4.04
N LEU A 26 -4.93 -8.13 5.26
CA LEU A 26 -5.73 -8.99 6.13
C LEU A 26 -7.08 -9.29 5.49
N ALA A 27 -7.73 -8.27 4.91
CA ALA A 27 -8.97 -8.46 4.17
C ALA A 27 -8.77 -9.41 2.97
N THR A 28 -7.68 -9.29 2.21
CA THR A 28 -7.35 -10.21 1.11
C THR A 28 -7.28 -11.65 1.61
N TYR A 29 -6.59 -11.88 2.73
CA TYR A 29 -6.44 -13.20 3.33
C TYR A 29 -7.78 -13.79 3.80
N PHE A 30 -8.59 -13.04 4.54
CA PHE A 30 -9.85 -13.56 5.07
C PHE A 30 -10.93 -13.77 3.99
N LEU A 31 -10.95 -12.93 2.95
CA LEU A 31 -12.00 -12.94 1.94
C LEU A 31 -11.68 -13.83 0.73
N TYR A 32 -10.42 -13.86 0.29
CA TYR A 32 -10.03 -14.52 -0.97
C TYR A 32 -9.18 -15.78 -0.80
N TYR A 33 -8.72 -16.11 0.41
CA TYR A 33 -7.98 -17.37 0.66
C TYR A 33 -8.94 -18.56 0.81
N LYS A 34 -9.78 -18.76 -0.21
CA LYS A 34 -10.77 -19.85 -0.36
C LYS A 34 -10.71 -20.39 -1.79
N GLU A 35 -11.09 -21.64 -2.00
CA GLU A 35 -11.26 -22.17 -3.36
C GLU A 35 -12.37 -21.40 -4.12
N PRO A 36 -12.25 -21.17 -5.44
CA PRO A 36 -11.17 -21.54 -6.37
C PRO A 36 -10.04 -20.49 -6.53
N VAL A 37 -10.12 -19.38 -5.80
CA VAL A 37 -9.26 -18.19 -6.00
C VAL A 37 -7.96 -18.20 -5.18
N ILE A 38 -7.65 -19.31 -4.50
CA ILE A 38 -6.53 -19.41 -3.54
C ILE A 38 -5.15 -19.13 -4.17
N VAL A 39 -4.91 -19.58 -5.40
CA VAL A 39 -3.63 -19.37 -6.11
C VAL A 39 -3.45 -17.90 -6.48
N CYS A 40 -4.50 -17.24 -6.95
CA CYS A 40 -4.48 -15.81 -7.23
C CYS A 40 -4.34 -14.99 -5.94
N ALA A 41 -5.04 -15.36 -4.88
CA ALA A 41 -4.92 -14.72 -3.58
C ALA A 41 -3.50 -14.84 -3.03
N GLN A 42 -2.84 -15.98 -3.19
CA GLN A 42 -1.44 -16.18 -2.79
C GLN A 42 -0.47 -15.31 -3.60
N ARG A 43 -0.64 -15.23 -4.93
CA ARG A 43 0.17 -14.34 -5.80
C ARG A 43 -0.06 -12.87 -5.47
N MET A 44 -1.29 -12.49 -5.15
CA MET A 44 -1.62 -11.12 -4.77
C MET A 44 -1.04 -10.76 -3.40
N LEU A 45 -1.13 -11.67 -2.42
CA LEU A 45 -0.54 -11.48 -1.10
C LEU A 45 0.99 -11.36 -1.17
N SER A 46 1.67 -12.13 -2.02
CA SER A 46 3.12 -11.98 -2.20
C SER A 46 3.49 -10.65 -2.84
N ALA A 47 2.74 -10.19 -3.85
CA ALA A 47 2.93 -8.86 -4.45
C ALA A 47 2.64 -7.74 -3.43
N GLN A 48 1.57 -7.88 -2.64
CA GLN A 48 1.25 -6.95 -1.56
C GLN A 48 2.37 -6.92 -0.52
N ALA A 49 2.98 -8.06 -0.17
CA ALA A 49 4.08 -8.15 0.80
C ALA A 49 5.32 -7.39 0.33
N ILE A 50 5.68 -7.52 -0.94
CA ILE A 50 6.78 -6.76 -1.54
C ILE A 50 6.47 -5.26 -1.52
N ALA A 51 5.26 -4.87 -1.90
CA ALA A 51 4.83 -3.48 -1.87
C ALA A 51 4.81 -2.89 -0.45
N LEU A 52 4.47 -3.69 0.57
CA LEU A 52 4.55 -3.27 1.97
C LEU A 52 5.99 -2.93 2.37
N LEU A 53 6.98 -3.72 1.96
CA LEU A 53 8.39 -3.41 2.21
C LEU A 53 8.80 -2.07 1.57
N PHE A 54 8.33 -1.80 0.35
CA PHE A 54 8.51 -0.49 -0.29
C PHE A 54 7.81 0.62 0.50
N GLN A 55 6.59 0.40 0.98
CA GLN A 55 5.85 1.36 1.80
C GLN A 55 6.62 1.72 3.08
N VAL A 56 7.19 0.73 3.77
CA VAL A 56 8.01 0.91 4.98
C VAL A 56 9.28 1.71 4.68
N ALA A 57 9.97 1.38 3.59
CA ALA A 57 11.17 2.12 3.15
C ALA A 57 10.84 3.59 2.83
N LEU A 58 9.74 3.83 2.11
CA LEU A 58 9.25 5.19 1.82
C LEU A 58 8.88 5.95 3.10
N ASN A 59 8.32 5.26 4.09
CA ASN A 59 7.97 5.83 5.40
C ASN A 59 9.20 6.25 6.19
N TYR A 60 10.24 5.41 6.21
CA TYR A 60 11.52 5.74 6.80
C TYR A 60 12.17 6.97 6.14
N ILE A 61 12.21 7.01 4.81
CA ILE A 61 12.75 8.15 4.03
C ILE A 61 11.94 9.42 4.32
N ASN A 62 10.61 9.34 4.32
CA ASN A 62 9.73 10.49 4.61
C ASN A 62 9.95 11.01 6.04
N TYR A 63 10.07 10.10 7.02
CA TYR A 63 10.29 10.45 8.42
C TYR A 63 11.60 11.22 8.63
N HIS A 64 12.72 10.72 8.08
CA HIS A 64 14.03 11.38 8.20
C HIS A 64 14.22 12.59 7.30
N SER A 65 13.47 12.70 6.20
CA SER A 65 13.63 13.82 5.28
C SER A 65 13.07 15.14 5.85
N LYS A 66 13.82 16.21 5.60
CA LYS A 66 13.40 17.60 5.83
C LYS A 66 13.07 18.33 4.52
N ASN A 67 13.29 17.67 3.38
CA ASN A 67 13.06 18.22 2.05
C ASN A 67 11.59 18.06 1.65
N LYS A 68 10.95 19.18 1.35
CA LYS A 68 9.51 19.25 1.03
C LYS A 68 9.12 18.37 -0.16
N ILE A 69 9.94 18.40 -1.21
CA ILE A 69 9.73 17.64 -2.45
C ILE A 69 9.77 16.14 -2.15
N VAL A 70 10.71 15.69 -1.31
CA VAL A 70 10.83 14.28 -0.92
C VAL A 70 9.62 13.82 -0.11
N ILE A 71 9.14 14.64 0.83
CA ILE A 71 7.94 14.33 1.63
C ILE A 71 6.70 14.21 0.74
N LEU A 72 6.50 15.11 -0.23
CA LEU A 72 5.37 15.01 -1.16
C LEU A 72 5.51 13.85 -2.15
N ALA A 73 6.71 13.61 -2.68
CA ALA A 73 6.95 12.53 -3.64
C ALA A 73 6.72 11.16 -3.00
N THR A 74 7.24 10.94 -1.79
CA THR A 74 6.99 9.71 -1.03
C THR A 74 5.51 9.54 -0.68
N LEU A 75 4.80 10.64 -0.35
CA LEU A 75 3.35 10.62 -0.16
C LEU A 75 2.61 10.18 -1.42
N PHE A 76 2.97 10.77 -2.56
CA PHE A 76 2.36 10.45 -3.85
C PHE A 76 2.59 9.00 -4.25
N VAL A 77 3.84 8.51 -4.16
CA VAL A 77 4.17 7.12 -4.48
C VAL A 77 3.43 6.16 -3.55
N SER A 78 3.39 6.46 -2.24
CA SER A 78 2.66 5.65 -1.25
C SER A 78 1.17 5.58 -1.56
N ALA A 79 0.54 6.71 -1.92
CA ALA A 79 -0.86 6.74 -2.33
C ALA A 79 -1.13 5.94 -3.61
N MET A 80 -0.23 6.00 -4.60
CA MET A 80 -0.35 5.22 -5.84
C MET A 80 -0.21 3.71 -5.59
N LEU A 81 0.73 3.29 -4.73
CA LEU A 81 0.88 1.89 -4.34
C LEU A 81 -0.37 1.37 -3.63
N PHE A 82 -0.92 2.15 -2.70
CA PHE A 82 -2.16 1.78 -2.02
C PHE A 82 -3.35 1.71 -2.97
N LEU A 83 -3.50 2.69 -3.87
CA LEU A 83 -4.55 2.69 -4.88
C LEU A 83 -4.46 1.47 -5.79
N GLY A 84 -3.25 1.11 -6.24
CA GLY A 84 -3.02 -0.10 -7.04
C GLY A 84 -3.38 -1.38 -6.30
N ALA A 85 -3.04 -1.47 -5.02
CA ALA A 85 -3.43 -2.63 -4.20
C ALA A 85 -4.94 -2.70 -3.97
N LEU A 86 -5.59 -1.55 -3.77
CA LEU A 86 -7.04 -1.43 -3.59
C LEU A 86 -7.80 -1.84 -4.86
N THR A 87 -7.37 -1.37 -6.03
CA THR A 87 -8.00 -1.76 -7.31
C THR A 87 -7.78 -3.22 -7.62
N ALA A 88 -6.58 -3.76 -7.36
CA ALA A 88 -6.31 -5.18 -7.48
C ALA A 88 -7.19 -6.01 -6.54
N PHE A 89 -7.47 -5.53 -5.32
CA PHE A 89 -8.31 -6.23 -4.35
C PHE A 89 -9.74 -6.38 -4.86
N PHE A 90 -10.36 -5.30 -5.33
CA PHE A 90 -11.73 -5.37 -5.86
C PHE A 90 -11.82 -6.15 -7.17
N ASN A 91 -10.79 -6.11 -8.01
CA ASN A 91 -10.76 -6.84 -9.28
C ASN A 91 -10.23 -8.27 -9.15
N LEU A 92 -9.91 -8.75 -7.94
CA LEU A 92 -9.19 -10.02 -7.78
C LEU A 92 -9.98 -11.21 -8.29
N GLY A 93 -11.30 -11.26 -8.05
CA GLY A 93 -12.16 -12.33 -8.56
C GLY A 93 -12.17 -12.38 -10.08
N MET A 94 -12.37 -11.23 -10.73
CA MET A 94 -12.38 -11.10 -12.19
C MET A 94 -11.01 -11.41 -12.80
N MET A 95 -9.92 -10.92 -12.20
CA MET A 95 -8.57 -11.24 -12.67
C MET A 95 -8.24 -12.72 -12.48
N CYS A 96 -8.78 -13.36 -11.45
CA CYS A 96 -8.56 -14.78 -11.28
C CYS A 96 -9.38 -15.64 -12.25
N GLU A 97 -10.58 -15.21 -12.65
CA GLU A 97 -11.33 -15.89 -13.71
C GLU A 97 -10.68 -15.71 -15.10
N LEU A 98 -10.09 -14.53 -15.38
CA LEU A 98 -9.48 -14.21 -16.68
C LEU A 98 -8.03 -14.69 -16.81
N TYR A 99 -7.26 -14.71 -15.72
CA TYR A 99 -5.83 -15.05 -15.71
C TYR A 99 -5.50 -16.28 -14.85
N GLY A 100 -6.52 -16.96 -14.31
CA GLY A 100 -6.40 -18.19 -13.53
C GLY A 100 -6.00 -19.39 -14.39
N PHE A 101 -4.72 -19.45 -14.74
CA PHE A 101 -4.02 -20.70 -15.05
C PHE A 101 -3.31 -21.22 -13.79
#